data_AF-A0A853ICY4-F1
#
_entry.id   AF-A0A853ICY4-F1
#
_cell.length_a   1.000
_cell.length_b   1.000
_cell.length_c   1.000
_cell.angle_alpha   90.00
_cell.angle_beta   90.00
_cell.angle_gamma   90.00
#
_symmetry.space_group_name_H-M   'P 1'
#
loop_
_entity.id
_entity.type
_entity.pdbx_description
1 polymer ?
#
loop_
_entity_poly.entity_id
_entity_poly.type
_entity_poly.pdbx_seq_one_letter_code
_entity_poly.pdbx_strand_id
1 'polypeptide(L)'
;MSVINTPIINEEINTFSHNAFGELRTVIKEGEPWFIAKDVAEILDYSVASAMTRHLDDDETRVSTRHMNGSPRDLIIINESGLYSAIFRSRKEEAKAFKKWVTREVLPSIRK
;
A
#
# COMPACT_ATOMS: atom_id res chain seq x y z
N MET A 1 0.80 -38.90 -10.49
CA MET A 1 0.67 -37.57 -11.11
C MET A 1 -0.07 -36.70 -10.09
N SER A 2 0.65 -36.06 -9.16
CA SER A 2 -0.01 -35.23 -8.14
C SER A 2 -0.39 -33.89 -8.75
N VAL A 3 -1.69 -33.65 -8.86
CA VAL A 3 -2.25 -32.32 -9.09
C VAL A 3 -2.02 -31.54 -7.80
N ILE A 4 -1.02 -30.65 -7.81
CA ILE A 4 -0.83 -29.64 -6.77
C ILE A 4 -2.03 -28.71 -6.88
N ASN A 5 -3.01 -28.92 -6.00
CA ASN A 5 -4.11 -27.99 -5.81
C ASN A 5 -3.54 -26.75 -5.13
N THR A 6 -2.99 -25.83 -5.92
CA THR A 6 -2.56 -24.52 -5.42
C THR A 6 -3.79 -23.88 -4.78
N PRO A 7 -3.78 -23.58 -3.47
CA PRO A 7 -4.90 -22.92 -2.84
C PRO A 7 -5.11 -21.58 -3.55
N ILE A 8 -6.27 -21.41 -4.18
CA ILE A 8 -6.71 -20.10 -4.65
C ILE A 8 -6.96 -19.29 -3.37
N ILE A 9 -5.96 -18.54 -2.96
CA ILE A 9 -6.06 -17.63 -1.83
C ILE A 9 -6.99 -16.51 -2.30
N ASN A 10 -8.23 -16.55 -1.86
CA ASN A 10 -9.11 -15.39 -1.93
C ASN A 10 -8.54 -14.37 -0.93
N GLU A 11 -7.59 -13.54 -1.38
CA GLU A 11 -7.09 -12.42 -0.60
C GLU A 11 -8.28 -11.48 -0.32
N GLU A 12 -8.75 -11.47 0.93
CA GLU A 12 -9.83 -10.59 1.38
C GLU A 12 -9.33 -9.15 1.41
N ILE A 13 -10.16 -8.23 0.90
CA ILE A 13 -9.87 -6.80 0.98
C ILE A 13 -10.38 -6.30 2.32
N ASN A 14 -9.49 -5.73 3.12
CA ASN A 14 -9.81 -5.00 4.35
C ASN A 14 -9.66 -3.50 4.12
N THR A 15 -10.46 -2.69 4.80
CA THR A 15 -10.37 -1.23 4.74
C THR A 15 -9.64 -0.70 5.96
N PHE A 16 -8.56 0.04 5.74
CA PHE A 16 -7.84 0.82 6.74
C PHE A 16 -8.32 2.28 6.66
N SER A 17 -8.80 2.86 7.75
CA SER A 17 -9.30 4.24 7.79
C SER A 17 -8.40 5.14 8.64
N HIS A 18 -8.02 6.30 8.12
CA HIS A 18 -7.26 7.32 8.85
C HIS A 18 -7.75 8.73 8.51
N ASN A 19 -7.95 9.58 9.53
CA ASN A 19 -8.53 10.93 9.36
C ASN A 19 -7.80 11.82 8.34
N ALA A 20 -6.49 11.65 8.16
CA ALA A 20 -5.70 12.41 7.19
C ALA A 20 -5.60 11.78 5.80
N PHE A 21 -5.91 10.48 5.67
CA PHE A 21 -5.67 9.71 4.45
C PHE A 21 -6.92 9.00 3.91
N GLY A 22 -8.07 9.16 4.55
CA GLY A 22 -9.32 8.51 4.14
C GLY A 22 -9.25 6.99 4.32
N GLU A 23 -9.90 6.28 3.41
CA GLU A 23 -10.00 4.82 3.41
C GLU A 23 -9.06 4.20 2.38
N LEU A 24 -8.19 3.31 2.85
CA LEU A 24 -7.26 2.53 2.04
C LEU A 24 -7.69 1.07 2.02
N ARG A 25 -7.78 0.47 0.84
CA ARG A 25 -7.95 -0.98 0.74
C ARG A 25 -6.61 -1.68 0.94
N THR A 26 -6.67 -2.80 1.65
CA THR A 26 -5.54 -3.65 1.97
C THR A 26 -5.86 -5.10 1.64
N VAL A 27 -4.84 -5.89 1.32
CA VAL A 27 -4.91 -7.35 1.21
C VAL A 27 -3.94 -7.96 2.21
N ILE A 28 -4.33 -9.06 2.85
CA ILE A 28 -3.41 -9.79 3.73
C ILE A 28 -2.61 -10.77 2.88
N LYS A 29 -1.28 -10.62 2.89
CA LYS A 29 -0.36 -11.50 2.18
C LYS A 29 0.80 -11.84 3.08
N GLU A 30 1.06 -13.15 3.24
CA GLU A 30 2.12 -13.67 4.13
C GLU A 30 1.95 -13.22 5.60
N GLY A 31 0.71 -12.97 6.04
CA GLY A 31 0.40 -12.53 7.40
C GLY A 31 0.52 -11.02 7.60
N GLU A 32 0.98 -10.27 6.60
CA GLU A 32 1.17 -8.83 6.67
C GLU A 32 0.15 -8.08 5.80
N PRO A 33 -0.25 -6.86 6.20
CA PRO A 33 -1.11 -6.01 5.39
C PRO A 33 -0.34 -5.37 4.24
N TRP A 34 -0.90 -5.46 3.03
CA TRP A 34 -0.40 -4.78 1.84
C TRP A 34 -1.48 -3.84 1.30
N PHE A 35 -1.11 -2.61 0.98
CA PHE A 35 -2.02 -1.55 0.52
C PHE A 35 -2.17 -1.59 -1.00
N ILE A 36 -3.38 -1.34 -1.51
CA ILE A 36 -3.60 -1.20 -2.95
C ILE A 36 -2.95 0.10 -3.44
N ALA A 37 -1.95 -0.01 -4.32
CA ALA A 37 -1.16 1.13 -4.78
C ALA A 37 -2.00 2.20 -5.50
N LYS A 38 -3.11 1.80 -6.14
CA LYS A 38 -4.06 2.72 -6.78
C LYS A 38 -4.69 3.67 -5.77
N ASP A 39 -5.15 3.15 -4.64
CA ASP A 39 -5.83 3.97 -3.62
C ASP A 39 -4.84 4.94 -2.98
N VAL A 40 -3.64 4.45 -2.66
CA VAL A 40 -2.55 5.28 -2.12
C VAL A 40 -2.18 6.39 -3.11
N ALA A 41 -2.07 6.08 -4.40
CA ALA A 41 -1.77 7.06 -5.43
C ALA A 41 -2.85 8.15 -5.52
N GLU A 42 -4.14 7.77 -5.50
CA GLU A 42 -5.26 8.71 -5.52
C GLU A 42 -5.26 9.62 -4.28
N ILE A 43 -5.06 9.04 -3.08
CA ILE A 43 -5.01 9.79 -1.83
C ILE A 43 -3.83 10.76 -1.79
N LEU A 44 -2.67 10.37 -2.35
CA LEU A 44 -1.46 11.19 -2.34
C LEU A 44 -1.33 12.11 -3.57
N ASP A 45 -2.36 12.17 -4.42
CA ASP A 45 -2.44 13.00 -5.63
C ASP A 45 -1.35 12.70 -6.68
N TYR A 46 -1.04 11.40 -6.85
CA TYR A 46 -0.26 10.91 -7.97
C TYR A 46 -1.15 10.69 -9.19
N SER A 47 -0.62 10.97 -10.38
CA SER A 47 -1.37 10.80 -11.64
C SER A 47 -1.83 9.36 -11.89
N VAL A 48 -1.00 8.38 -11.54
CA VAL A 48 -1.26 6.94 -11.64
C VAL A 48 -0.40 6.17 -10.64
N ALA A 49 -0.84 4.96 -10.27
CA ALA A 49 -0.10 4.09 -9.36
C ALA A 49 1.34 3.79 -9.83
N SER A 50 1.57 3.66 -11.15
CA SER A 50 2.91 3.43 -11.70
C SER A 50 3.88 4.61 -11.51
N ALA A 51 3.36 5.84 -11.49
CA ALA A 51 4.17 7.04 -11.24
C ALA A 51 4.65 7.11 -9.79
N MET A 52 3.87 6.56 -8.86
CA MET A 52 4.24 6.41 -7.46
C MET A 52 5.21 5.22 -7.27
N THR A 53 4.84 4.05 -7.76
CA THR A 53 5.54 2.77 -7.49
C THR A 53 6.91 2.65 -8.16
N ARG A 54 7.17 3.35 -9.28
CA ARG A 54 8.51 3.40 -9.91
C ARG A 54 9.63 4.00 -9.04
N HIS A 55 9.26 4.58 -7.89
CA HIS A 55 10.17 5.19 -6.95
C HIS A 55 10.33 4.39 -5.65
N LEU A 56 9.68 3.22 -5.59
CA LEU A 56 9.76 2.28 -4.49
C LEU A 56 10.82 1.23 -4.81
N ASP A 57 11.37 0.65 -3.75
CA ASP A 57 12.34 -0.44 -3.87
C ASP A 57 11.63 -1.77 -4.22
N ASP A 58 12.38 -2.75 -4.71
CA ASP A 58 11.85 -4.03 -5.22
C ASP A 58 11.10 -4.84 -4.15
N ASP A 59 11.45 -4.66 -2.87
CA ASP A 59 10.80 -5.31 -1.73
C ASP A 59 9.57 -4.55 -1.21
N GLU A 60 9.38 -3.30 -1.64
CA GLU A 60 8.27 -2.43 -1.23
C GLU A 60 7.03 -2.61 -2.10
N THR A 61 7.15 -3.24 -3.28
CA THR A 61 6.04 -3.43 -4.22
C THR A 61 5.91 -4.86 -4.70
N ARG A 62 4.67 -5.32 -4.90
CA ARG A 62 4.36 -6.61 -5.50
C ARG A 62 3.16 -6.51 -6.42
N VAL A 63 3.05 -7.47 -7.34
CA VAL A 63 1.81 -7.73 -8.08
C VAL A 63 1.03 -8.82 -7.33
N SER A 64 -0.25 -8.55 -7.06
CA SER A 64 -1.21 -9.55 -6.61
C SER A 64 -2.23 -9.81 -7.72
N THR A 65 -2.29 -11.05 -8.19
CA THR A 65 -3.27 -11.49 -9.19
C THR A 65 -4.52 -11.98 -8.47
N ARG A 66 -5.64 -11.29 -8.67
CA ARG A 66 -6.92 -11.65 -8.05
C ARG A 66 -7.99 -11.92 -9.10
N HIS A 67 -8.78 -12.96 -8.90
CA HIS A 67 -9.97 -13.21 -9.70
C HIS A 67 -11.13 -12.35 -9.21
N MET A 68 -11.41 -11.25 -9.92
CA MET A 68 -12.57 -10.40 -9.67
C MET A 68 -13.64 -10.71 -10.73
N ASN A 69 -14.84 -11.12 -10.29
CA ASN A 69 -15.97 -11.47 -11.16
C ASN A 69 -15.62 -12.54 -12.22
N GLY A 70 -14.76 -13.50 -11.88
CA GLY A 70 -14.32 -14.57 -12.78
C GLY A 70 -13.11 -14.23 -13.67
N SER A 71 -12.67 -12.97 -13.70
CA SER A 71 -11.51 -12.55 -14.50
C SER A 71 -10.30 -12.24 -13.60
N PRO A 72 -9.11 -12.81 -13.87
CA PRO A 72 -7.89 -12.40 -13.19
C PRO A 72 -7.60 -10.92 -13.49
N ARG A 73 -7.31 -10.17 -12.45
CA ARG A 73 -6.84 -8.79 -12.49
C ARG A 73 -5.59 -8.68 -11.64
N ASP A 74 -4.56 -8.11 -12.24
CA ASP A 74 -3.33 -7.78 -11.54
C ASP A 74 -3.52 -6.44 -10.83
N LEU A 75 -3.27 -6.46 -9.52
CA LEU A 75 -3.27 -5.29 -8.65
C LEU A 75 -1.83 -5.06 -8.19
N ILE A 76 -1.36 -3.83 -8.31
CA ILE A 76 -0.11 -3.44 -7.67
C ILE A 76 -0.42 -3.16 -6.21
N ILE A 77 0.32 -3.82 -5.32
CA ILE A 77 0.24 -3.66 -3.88
C ILE A 77 1.58 -3.18 -3.33
N ILE A 78 1.55 -2.43 -2.23
CA ILE A 78 2.74 -1.94 -1.54
C ILE A 78 2.67 -2.30 -0.06
N ASN A 79 3.81 -2.61 0.55
CA ASN A 79 3.88 -2.86 1.99
C ASN A 79 3.90 -1.52 2.76
N GLU A 80 4.02 -1.61 4.08
CA GLU A 80 4.08 -0.44 4.95
C GLU A 80 5.30 0.47 4.65
N SER A 81 6.47 -0.12 4.37
CA SER A 81 7.66 0.66 3.96
C SER A 81 7.39 1.48 2.71
N GLY A 82 6.84 0.84 1.67
CA GLY A 82 6.47 1.49 0.41
C GLY A 82 5.44 2.60 0.59
N LEU A 83 4.48 2.42 1.51
CA LEU A 83 3.53 3.47 1.88
C LEU A 83 4.24 4.69 2.45
N TYR A 84 5.17 4.51 3.39
CA TYR A 84 5.95 5.61 3.97
C TYR A 84 6.85 6.29 2.92
N SER A 85 7.51 5.50 2.08
CA SER A 85 8.32 5.98 0.94
C SER A 85 7.49 6.89 0.02
N ALA A 86 6.26 6.48 -0.31
CA ALA A 86 5.33 7.29 -1.10
C ALA A 86 4.89 8.57 -0.38
N ILE A 87 4.50 8.49 0.89
CA ILE A 87 4.08 9.66 1.69
C ILE A 87 5.21 10.69 1.78
N PHE A 88 6.44 10.26 2.02
CA PHE A 88 7.58 11.17 2.18
C PHE A 88 8.02 11.87 0.90
N ARG A 89 7.65 11.31 -0.25
CA ARG A 89 7.88 11.88 -1.59
C ARG A 89 6.72 12.75 -2.09
N SER A 90 5.51 12.55 -1.58
CA SER A 90 4.33 13.29 -2.02
C SER A 90 4.49 14.80 -1.78
N ARG A 91 3.91 15.59 -2.71
CA ARG A 91 3.87 17.05 -2.63
C ARG A 91 2.57 17.57 -1.98
N LYS A 92 1.62 16.69 -1.68
CA LYS A 92 0.34 16.99 -1.05
C LYS A 92 0.54 17.55 0.36
N GLU A 93 -0.23 18.57 0.74
CA GLU A 93 -0.06 19.26 2.02
C GLU A 93 -0.33 18.34 3.22
N GLU A 94 -1.30 17.44 3.12
CA GLU A 94 -1.62 16.44 4.13
C GLU A 94 -0.46 15.44 4.32
N ALA A 95 0.20 15.02 3.24
CA ALA A 95 1.40 14.18 3.30
C ALA A 95 2.58 14.90 3.95
N LYS A 96 2.74 16.21 3.66
CA LYS A 96 3.74 17.06 4.34
C LYS A 96 3.44 17.20 5.82
N ALA A 97 2.16 17.37 6.20
CA ALA A 97 1.73 17.46 7.60
C ALA A 97 2.04 16.15 8.34
N PHE A 98 1.72 15.00 7.76
CA PHE A 98 2.05 13.70 8.33
C PHE A 98 3.57 13.51 8.45
N LYS A 99 4.33 13.82 7.40
CA LYS A 99 5.81 13.76 7.44
C LYS A 99 6.37 14.62 8.57
N LYS A 100 5.86 15.84 8.75
CA LYS A 100 6.27 16.73 9.84
C LYS A 100 5.92 16.13 11.22
N TRP A 101 4.72 15.58 11.37
CA TRP A 101 4.31 14.94 12.62
C TRP A 101 5.18 13.73 12.95
N VAL A 102 5.41 12.82 11.99
CA VAL A 102 6.30 11.65 12.19
C VAL A 102 7.70 12.09 12.59
N THR A 103 8.27 13.07 11.87
CA THR A 103 9.68 13.48 12.09
C THR A 103 9.88 14.34 13.34
N ARG A 104 8.87 15.10 13.78
CA ARG A 104 8.97 16.00 14.95
C ARG A 104 8.44 15.41 16.24
N GLU A 105 7.44 14.54 16.17
CA GLU A 105 6.74 14.01 17.36
C GLU A 105 7.02 12.51 17.56
N VAL A 106 6.81 11.70 16.51
CA VAL A 106 6.86 10.22 16.63
C VAL A 106 8.29 9.70 16.74
N LEU A 107 9.17 10.02 15.80
CA LEU A 107 10.54 9.50 15.83
C LEU A 107 11.31 9.94 17.09
N PRO A 108 11.18 11.19 17.60
CA PRO A 108 11.79 11.56 18.86
C PRO A 108 11.21 10.86 20.10
N SER A 109 9.93 10.48 20.08
CA SER A 109 9.30 9.83 21.24
C SER A 109 9.71 8.37 21.39
N ILE A 110 10.01 7.67 20.30
CA ILE A 110 10.48 6.27 20.30
C ILE A 110 11.96 6.14 20.70
N ARG A 111 12.76 7.21 20.57
CA ARG A 111 14.19 7.22 20.93
C ARG A 111 14.46 7.33 22.45
N LYS A 112 13.41 7.32 23.28
CA LYS A 112 13.51 7.45 24.74
C LYS A 112 13.31 6.13 25.45
#